data_AF-A0A2K3KLV0-F1
#
_entry.id   AF-A0A2K3KLV0-F1
#
_cell.length_a   1.000
_cell.length_b   1.000
_cell.length_c   1.000
_cell.angle_alpha   90.00
_cell.angle_beta   90.00
_cell.angle_gamma   90.00
#
_symmetry.space_group_name_H-M   'P 1'
#
loop_
_entity.id
_entity.type
_entity.pdbx_description
1 polymer ?
#
loop_
_entity_poly.entity_id
_entity_poly.type
_entity_poly.pdbx_seq_one_letter_code
_entity_poly.pdbx_strand_id
1 'polypeptide(L)' 'MKDEETIQEFHMAILDYDNQFDSLGEKISEEKLIRKMLRSLPKKFDMKVTAMEEAKDISQMK' A
#
# COMPACT_ATOMS: atom_id res chain seq x y z
N MET A 1 -7.90 -0.84 4.52
CA MET A 1 -8.99 -0.55 3.59
C MET A 1 -10.29 -1.06 4.20
N LYS A 2 -11.34 -0.25 4.21
CA LYS A 2 -12.70 -0.65 4.64
C LYS A 2 -13.38 -1.51 3.57
N ASP A 3 -14.41 -2.26 3.93
CA ASP A 3 -15.07 -3.16 2.98
C ASP A 3 -15.92 -2.41 1.94
N GLU A 4 -16.45 -1.24 2.33
CA GLU A 4 -17.32 -0.39 1.53
C GLU A 4 -16.57 0.62 0.67
N GLU A 5 -15.29 0.87 0.96
CA GLU A 5 -14.50 1.84 0.20
C GLU A 5 -13.94 1.22 -1.08
N THR A 6 -13.79 2.06 -2.10
CA THR A 6 -13.15 1.68 -3.35
C THR A 6 -11.62 1.70 -3.22
N ILE A 7 -10.94 1.00 -4.12
CA ILE A 7 -9.47 1.03 -4.20
C ILE A 7 -8.96 2.45 -4.47
N GLN A 8 -9.70 3.25 -5.24
CA GLN A 8 -9.34 4.63 -5.55
C GLN A 8 -9.41 5.53 -4.32
N GLU A 9 -10.48 5.43 -3.52
CA GLU A 9 -10.61 6.16 -2.25
C GLU A 9 -9.51 5.78 -1.27
N PHE A 10 -9.24 4.48 -1.14
CA PHE A 10 -8.15 3.99 -0.31
C PHE A 10 -6.78 4.52 -0.78
N HIS A 11 -6.52 4.50 -2.08
CA HIS A 11 -5.27 5.01 -2.66
C HIS A 11 -5.10 6.52 -2.43
N MET A 12 -6.16 7.32 -2.59
CA MET A 12 -6.11 8.76 -2.30
C MET A 12 -5.78 9.03 -0.82
N ALA A 13 -6.37 8.27 0.11
CA ALA A 13 -6.06 8.40 1.53
C ALA A 13 -4.58 8.06 1.83
N ILE A 14 -4.02 7.04 1.18
CA ILE A 14 -2.60 6.69 1.30
C ILE A 14 -1.70 7.84 0.83
N LEU A 15 -2.01 8.47 -0.31
CA LEU A 15 -1.25 9.61 -0.83
C LEU A 15 -1.33 10.84 0.08
N ASP A 16 -2.50 11.11 0.67
CA ASP A 16 -2.65 12.18 1.66
C ASP A 16 -1.76 11.94 2.89
N TYR A 17 -1.72 10.70 3.40
CA TYR A 17 -0.81 10.34 4.48
C TYR A 17 0.66 10.49 4.09
N ASP A 18 1.07 10.02 2.90
CA ASP A 18 2.46 10.13 2.43
C ASP A 18 2.91 11.60 2.38
N ASN A 19 2.06 12.48 1.85
CA ASN A 19 2.32 13.93 1.82
C ASN A 19 2.42 14.52 3.24
N GLN A 20 1.55 14.10 4.17
CA GLN A 20 1.63 14.53 5.57
C GLN A 20 2.95 14.09 6.22
N PHE A 21 3.36 12.84 6.03
CA PHE A 21 4.63 12.31 6.54
C PHE A 21 5.83 13.07 5.95
N ASP A 22 5.82 13.34 4.64
CA ASP A 22 6.86 14.12 3.98
C ASP A 22 6.92 15.56 4.52
N SER A 23 5.77 16.20 4.76
CA SER A 23 5.70 17.54 5.35
C SER A 23 6.28 17.63 6.77
N LEU A 24 6.26 16.52 7.51
CA LEU A 24 6.85 16.38 8.84
C LEU A 24 8.35 16.01 8.79
N GLY A 25 8.92 15.86 7.59
CA GLY A 25 10.32 15.43 7.39
C GLY A 25 10.53 13.92 7.53
N GLU A 26 9.46 13.14 7.69
CA GLU A 26 9.50 11.69 7.85
C GLU A 26 9.14 10.97 6.54
N LYS A 27 9.96 11.14 5.51
CA LYS A 27 9.70 10.50 4.21
C LYS A 27 9.62 8.98 4.33
N ILE A 28 8.50 8.40 3.88
CA ILE A 28 8.29 6.96 3.82
C ILE A 28 8.83 6.44 2.47
N SER A 29 9.59 5.35 2.47
CA SER A 29 10.00 4.73 1.21
C SER A 29 8.81 4.09 0.50
N GLU A 30 8.80 4.14 -0.82
CA GLU A 30 7.73 3.55 -1.64
C GLU A 30 7.52 2.07 -1.32
N GLU A 31 8.60 1.29 -1.15
CA GLU A 31 8.51 -0.11 -0.73
C GLU A 31 7.74 -0.27 0.61
N LYS A 32 8.04 0.58 1.60
CA LYS A 32 7.37 0.54 2.91
C LYS A 32 5.91 0.94 2.79
N LEU A 33 5.59 1.91 1.93
CA LEU A 33 4.22 2.35 1.65
C LEU A 33 3.41 1.23 0.99
N ILE A 34 3.95 0.59 -0.04
CA ILE A 34 3.31 -0.51 -0.77
C ILE A 34 3.07 -1.72 0.14
N ARG A 35 4.06 -2.11 0.95
CA ARG A 35 3.88 -3.19 1.94
C ARG A 35 2.76 -2.89 2.93
N LYS A 36 2.65 -1.64 3.40
CA LYS A 36 1.54 -1.21 4.28
C LYS A 36 0.19 -1.24 3.55
N MET A 37 0.16 -0.78 2.30
CA MET A 37 -1.02 -0.78 1.44
C MET A 37 -1.55 -2.21 1.26
N LEU A 38 -0.70 -3.15 0.83
CA LEU A 38 -1.07 -4.54 0.59
C LEU A 38 -1.57 -5.24 1.85
N ARG A 39 -0.90 -5.04 3.00
CA ARG A 39 -1.37 -5.58 4.30
C ARG A 39 -2.72 -5.02 4.74
N SER A 40 -3.06 -3.83 4.26
CA SER A 40 -4.32 -3.16 4.61
C SER A 40 -5.47 -3.54 3.68
N LEU A 41 -5.23 -4.28 2.59
CA LEU A 41 -6.29 -4.73 1.70
C LEU A 41 -7.19 -5.77 2.39
N PRO A 42 -8.50 -5.83 2.05
CA PRO A 42 -9.39 -6.85 2.59
C PRO A 42 -8.98 -8.25 2.13
N LYS A 43 -9.35 -9.26 2.91
CA LYS A 43 -8.99 -10.68 2.66
C LYS A 43 -9.35 -11.21 1.27
N LYS A 44 -10.34 -10.61 0.60
CA LYS A 44 -10.71 -10.93 -0.78
C LYS A 44 -9.55 -10.74 -1.78
N PHE A 45 -8.51 -10.00 -1.42
CA PHE A 45 -7.31 -9.80 -2.23
C PHE A 45 -6.14 -10.71 -1.83
N ASP A 46 -6.24 -11.53 -0.78
CA ASP A 46 -5.13 -12.32 -0.23
C ASP A 46 -4.45 -13.16 -1.32
N MET A 47 -5.23 -13.85 -2.17
CA MET A 47 -4.67 -14.65 -3.27
C MET A 47 -3.79 -13.84 -4.23
N LYS A 48 -4.16 -12.58 -4.51
CA LYS A 48 -3.38 -11.69 -5.38
C LYS A 48 -2.14 -11.17 -4.67
N VAL A 49 -2.27 -10.82 -3.39
CA VAL A 49 -1.13 -10.39 -2.56
C VAL A 49 -0.10 -11.51 -2.44
N THR A 50 -0.52 -12.73 -2.16
CA THR A 50 0.36 -13.90 -2.08
C THR A 50 1.11 -14.14 -3.39
N ALA A 51 0.41 -14.07 -4.54
CA ALA A 51 1.06 -14.23 -5.84
C ALA A 51 2.14 -13.16 -6.10
N MET A 52 1.91 -11.90 -5.69
CA MET A 52 2.90 -10.82 -5.81
C MET A 52 4.12 -11.04 -4.90
N GLU A 53 3.90 -11.54 -3.67
CA GLU A 53 4.98 -11.86 -2.74
C GLU A 53 5.84 -13.03 -3.24
N GLU A 54 5.22 -14.09 -3.76
CA GLU A 54 5.90 -15.25 -4.35
C GLU A 54 6.73 -14.87 -5.59
N ALA A 55 6.21 -13.95 -6.41
CA ALA A 55 6.91 -13.40 -7.58
C ALA A 55 8.10 -12.49 -7.21
N LYS A 56 8.31 -12.19 -5.92
CA LYS A 56 9.29 -11.23 -5.41
C LYS A 56 9.14 -9.80 -5.98
N ASP A 57 7.98 -9.49 -6.55
CA ASP A 57 7.73 -8.24 -7.29
C ASP A 57 7.98 -7.01 -6.41
N ILE A 58 7.45 -7.03 -5.19
CA ILE A 58 7.59 -5.95 -4.20
C ILE A 58 9.06 -5.69 -3.81
N SER A 59 9.89 -6.74 -3.78
CA SER A 59 11.32 -6.61 -3.44
C SER A 59 12.19 -6.15 -4.61
N GLN A 60 11.62 -6.09 -5.82
CA GLN A 60 12.28 -5.67 -7.04
C GLN A 60 11.81 -4.28 -7.52
N MET A 61 10.85 -3.67 -6.82
CA MET A 61 10.43 -2.29 -7.06
C MET A 61 11.60 -1.35 -6.74
N LYS A 62 12.09 -0.64 -7.76
CA LYS A 62 13.21 0.31 -7.68
C LYS A 62 12.73 1.71 -7.38
#